data_AF-A0A947FWE6-F1
#
_entry.id   AF-A0A947FWE6-F1
#
_cell.length_a   1.000
_cell.length_b   1.000
_cell.length_c   1.000
_cell.angle_alpha   90.00
_cell.angle_beta   90.00
_cell.angle_gamma   90.00
#
_symmetry.space_group_name_H-M   'P 1'
#
loop_
_entity.id
_entity.type
_entity.pdbx_description
1 polymer ?
#
loop_
_entity_poly.entity_id
_entity_poly.type
_entity_poly.pdbx_seq_one_letter_code
_entity_poly.pdbx_strand_id
1 'polypeptide(L)'
;MLRTRLIAGRTSGLILSAVFASMMMLASQVEVVLEPLRVDPARPAPVTLRIPSGYLPPELSPHHRGMPEPLVIRRGEVVADPGVQRLVRAFERERRPPERRTLLGVWISYFLVAYIFLAYLRLFTGGRGGLLRTQSGLLVLVGATCMTAKLLLLFSGFSPFVLPLATVPLWAALYFNRGTATASGLVISLVCASFVNFSMPVVVVYLATTLGVVVFFHDRKHSTHVLVAGTAAGLFAALVLIVVALAAGSPIDVIGDLARLNQSALLSVIAGGMISGILASAFQRLATTALGVVTRSRLQDLTDVDHPLLRKMSREAPGSWQHARAMANLAEGAAAAIGADALLTRVGAYYHDLGKTIQPKYYVENLVAGEPSPHGDLEPEVSADAIMAH
;
A
#
# COMPACT_ATOMS: atom_id res chain seq x y z
N MET A 1 8.84 -23.74 19.56
CA MET A 1 8.95 -22.27 19.81
C MET A 1 8.62 -21.47 18.54
N LEU A 2 7.37 -21.03 18.37
CA LEU A 2 6.96 -20.07 17.32
C LEU A 2 7.38 -18.63 17.72
N ARG A 3 8.67 -18.31 17.58
CA ARG A 3 9.26 -16.97 17.80
C ARG A 3 8.91 -15.94 16.70
N THR A 4 7.76 -16.07 16.03
CA THR A 4 7.50 -15.36 14.76
C THR A 4 6.57 -14.15 14.86
N ARG A 5 6.11 -13.77 16.04
CA ARG A 5 5.24 -12.59 16.23
C ARG A 5 5.92 -11.50 17.06
N LEU A 6 6.90 -10.82 16.47
CA LEU A 6 7.46 -9.60 17.08
C LEU A 6 6.38 -8.51 17.12
N ILE A 7 6.01 -8.08 18.32
CA ILE A 7 5.06 -6.98 18.55
C ILE A 7 5.85 -5.67 18.52
N ALA A 8 5.41 -4.74 17.69
CA ALA A 8 6.00 -3.42 17.56
C ALA A 8 5.58 -2.50 18.72
N GLY A 9 6.50 -2.29 19.66
CA GLY A 9 6.36 -1.28 20.72
C GLY A 9 6.60 0.16 20.26
N ARG A 10 6.51 1.11 21.19
CA ARG A 10 6.72 2.54 20.94
C ARG A 10 8.11 2.83 20.33
N THR A 11 9.15 2.17 20.81
CA THR A 11 10.53 2.31 20.32
C THR A 11 10.66 1.93 18.85
N SER A 12 10.13 0.78 18.46
CA SER A 12 10.10 0.37 17.04
C SER A 12 9.32 1.36 16.17
N GLY A 13 8.27 1.98 16.71
CA GLY A 13 7.54 3.05 16.02
C GLY A 13 8.36 4.29 15.75
N LEU A 14 9.13 4.75 16.74
CA LEU A 14 10.04 5.89 16.58
C LEU A 14 11.10 5.60 15.52
N ILE A 15 11.73 4.43 15.59
CA ILE A 15 12.78 4.02 14.63
C ILE A 15 12.22 3.93 13.21
N LEU A 16 11.11 3.22 13.01
CA LEU A 16 10.49 3.08 11.68
C LEU A 16 10.07 4.44 11.11
N SER A 17 9.54 5.35 11.95
CA SER A 17 9.14 6.69 11.51
C SER A 17 10.34 7.55 11.13
N ALA A 18 11.44 7.45 11.88
CA ALA A 18 12.69 8.15 11.56
C ALA A 18 13.31 7.66 10.24
N VAL A 19 13.32 6.34 10.01
CA VAL A 19 13.80 5.75 8.74
C VAL A 19 12.95 6.23 7.57
N PHE A 20 11.62 6.17 7.70
CA PHE A 20 10.70 6.64 6.67
C PHE A 20 10.88 8.14 6.39
N ALA A 21 10.98 8.97 7.44
CA ALA A 21 11.16 10.41 7.32
C ALA A 21 12.45 10.78 6.60
N SER A 22 13.57 10.14 6.96
CA SER A 22 14.86 10.36 6.30
C SER A 22 14.80 9.98 4.82
N MET A 23 14.20 8.84 4.50
CA MET A 23 14.03 8.41 3.11
C MET A 23 13.16 9.38 2.29
N MET A 24 12.01 9.82 2.84
CA MET A 24 11.11 10.74 2.15
C MET A 24 11.66 12.16 2.05
N MET A 25 12.41 12.64 3.05
CA MET A 25 13.10 13.93 2.98
C MET A 25 14.15 13.91 1.87
N LEU A 26 14.98 12.87 1.80
CA LEU A 26 15.96 12.73 0.71
C LEU A 26 15.26 12.68 -0.65
N ALA A 27 14.17 11.91 -0.77
CA ALA A 27 13.40 11.81 -2.01
C ALA A 27 12.76 13.15 -2.40
N SER A 28 12.24 13.93 -1.45
CA SER A 28 11.57 15.20 -1.73
C SER A 28 12.54 16.30 -2.16
N GLN A 29 13.80 16.21 -1.72
CA GLN A 29 14.84 17.22 -1.95
C GLN A 29 15.90 16.81 -2.98
N VAL A 30 15.80 15.62 -3.58
CA VAL A 30 16.85 15.06 -4.45
C VAL A 30 17.18 15.99 -5.64
N GLU A 31 16.16 16.58 -6.28
CA GLU A 31 16.33 17.50 -7.39
C GLU A 31 16.76 18.91 -6.99
N VAL A 32 16.81 19.21 -5.69
CA VAL A 32 17.26 20.51 -5.16
C VAL A 32 18.71 20.40 -4.66
N VAL A 33 19.05 19.25 -4.07
CA VAL A 33 20.38 18.99 -3.49
C VAL A 33 21.40 18.58 -4.57
N LEU A 34 21.00 17.81 -5.58
CA LEU A 34 21.92 17.35 -6.61
C LEU A 34 22.10 18.42 -7.70
N GLU A 35 23.31 18.96 -7.81
CA GLU A 35 23.68 19.93 -8.84
C GLU A 35 23.51 19.41 -10.27
N PRO A 36 23.81 18.13 -10.59
CA PRO A 36 23.54 17.57 -11.92
C PRO A 36 22.07 17.59 -12.36
N LEU A 37 21.12 17.72 -11.41
CA LEU A 37 19.69 17.79 -11.70
C LEU A 37 19.17 19.22 -11.85
N ARG A 38 20.05 20.23 -11.85
CA ARG A 38 19.67 21.64 -12.02
C ARG A 38 19.14 21.89 -13.42
N VAL A 39 18.01 22.57 -13.51
CA VAL A 39 17.45 23.00 -14.79
C VAL A 39 18.04 24.35 -15.17
N ASP A 40 18.97 24.35 -16.13
CA ASP A 40 19.37 25.56 -16.84
C ASP A 40 18.48 25.70 -18.08
N PRO A 41 17.65 26.75 -18.20
CA PRO A 41 16.72 26.89 -19.31
C PRO A 41 17.40 27.00 -20.68
N ALA A 42 18.71 27.30 -20.73
CA ALA A 42 19.50 27.33 -21.97
C ALA A 42 20.01 25.96 -22.42
N ARG A 43 19.79 24.89 -21.64
CA ARG A 43 20.24 23.52 -21.92
C ARG A 43 19.07 22.54 -21.80
N PRO A 44 19.17 21.34 -22.41
CA PRO A 44 18.15 20.32 -22.23
C PRO A 44 17.96 19.98 -20.73
N ALA A 45 16.73 20.13 -20.22
CA ALA A 45 16.46 19.93 -18.80
C ALA A 45 16.74 18.48 -18.35
N PRO A 46 17.55 18.24 -17.29
CA PRO A 46 17.86 16.88 -16.84
C PRO A 46 16.66 16.15 -16.20
N VAL A 47 15.73 16.90 -15.63
CA VAL A 47 14.48 16.45 -14.99
C VAL A 47 13.34 17.39 -15.35
N THR A 48 12.10 16.92 -15.21
CA THR A 48 10.91 17.75 -15.39
C THR A 48 10.77 18.73 -14.22
N LEU A 49 10.77 20.02 -14.51
CA LEU A 49 10.52 21.10 -13.55
C LEU A 49 9.07 21.55 -13.61
N ARG A 50 8.40 21.61 -12.45
CA ARG A 50 7.04 22.14 -12.32
C ARG A 50 7.09 23.40 -11.45
N ILE A 51 6.89 24.56 -12.05
CA ILE A 51 6.83 25.84 -11.36
C ILE A 51 5.38 26.09 -10.94
N PRO A 52 5.08 26.23 -9.64
CA PRO A 52 3.72 26.47 -9.16
C PRO A 52 3.08 27.70 -9.80
N SER A 53 1.77 27.64 -10.04
CA SER A 53 1.02 28.75 -10.65
C SER A 53 1.13 30.06 -9.84
N GLY A 54 1.24 29.98 -8.51
CA GLY A 54 1.42 31.16 -7.65
C GLY A 54 2.77 31.88 -7.84
N TYR A 55 3.72 31.28 -8.56
CA TYR A 55 5.00 31.89 -8.91
C TYR A 55 4.98 32.52 -10.32
N LEU A 56 3.91 32.30 -11.08
CA LEU A 56 3.81 32.76 -12.46
C LEU A 56 3.26 34.19 -12.52
N PRO A 57 3.88 35.09 -13.30
CA PRO A 57 3.29 36.38 -13.63
C PRO A 57 1.92 36.18 -14.33
N PRO A 58 0.94 37.10 -14.16
CA PRO A 58 -0.39 36.96 -14.76
C PRO A 58 -0.38 36.69 -16.28
N GLU A 59 0.62 37.21 -16.99
CA GLU A 59 0.83 37.05 -18.44
C GLU A 59 1.27 35.62 -18.84
N LEU A 60 2.00 34.94 -17.95
CA LEU A 60 2.52 33.57 -18.16
C LEU A 60 1.67 32.51 -17.44
N SER A 61 0.71 32.95 -16.62
CA SER A 61 -0.19 32.05 -15.93
C SER A 61 -1.20 31.43 -16.90
N PRO A 62 -1.32 30.09 -16.96
CA PRO A 62 -2.29 29.41 -17.81
C PRO A 62 -3.77 29.71 -17.48
N HIS A 63 -4.04 30.54 -16.47
CA HIS A 63 -5.36 31.02 -16.04
C HIS A 63 -6.26 31.51 -17.18
N HIS A 64 -5.68 31.95 -18.30
CA HIS A 64 -6.44 32.38 -19.48
C HIS A 64 -7.22 31.25 -20.18
N ARG A 65 -7.08 29.98 -19.76
CA ARG A 65 -7.82 28.83 -20.34
C ARG A 65 -8.25 27.74 -19.32
N GLY A 66 -8.36 28.04 -18.02
CA GLY A 66 -8.88 27.06 -17.03
C GLY A 66 -8.20 27.08 -15.66
N MET A 67 -8.12 25.91 -15.01
CA MET A 67 -7.60 25.75 -13.65
C MET A 67 -6.15 26.25 -13.50
N PRO A 68 -5.71 26.64 -12.28
CA PRO A 68 -4.31 26.97 -11.98
C PRO A 68 -3.37 25.81 -12.32
N GLU A 69 -2.77 25.83 -13.51
CA GLU A 69 -1.80 24.82 -13.94
C GLU A 69 -0.37 25.32 -13.67
N PRO A 70 0.53 24.46 -13.15
CA PRO A 70 1.93 24.81 -13.04
C PRO A 70 2.56 24.92 -14.43
N LEU A 71 3.54 25.82 -14.60
CA LEU A 71 4.38 25.81 -15.79
C LEU A 71 5.29 24.58 -15.73
N VAL A 72 5.21 23.73 -16.75
CA VAL A 72 5.95 22.46 -16.81
C VAL A 72 7.03 22.55 -17.89
N ILE A 73 8.29 22.40 -17.49
CA ILE A 73 9.43 22.22 -18.39
C ILE A 73 9.80 20.76 -18.35
N ARG A 74 9.64 20.08 -19.48
CA ARG A 74 9.83 18.63 -19.55
C ARG A 74 11.31 18.28 -19.59
N ARG A 75 11.64 17.10 -19.08
CA ARG A 75 12.97 16.53 -19.28
C ARG A 75 13.34 16.54 -20.78
N GLY A 76 14.52 17.07 -21.09
CA GLY A 76 15.04 17.23 -22.45
C GLY A 76 14.62 18.51 -23.17
N GLU A 77 13.68 19.27 -22.62
CA GLU A 77 13.21 20.52 -23.23
C GLU A 77 14.21 21.66 -23.03
N VAL A 78 14.34 22.52 -24.05
CA VAL A 78 15.10 23.78 -24.01
C VAL A 78 14.10 24.93 -24.10
N VAL A 79 14.18 25.88 -23.17
CA VAL A 79 13.23 26.99 -23.10
C VAL A 79 13.65 28.07 -24.10
N ALA A 80 12.83 28.32 -25.12
CA ALA A 80 13.13 29.33 -26.13
C ALA A 80 12.87 30.76 -25.65
N ASP A 81 11.82 30.99 -24.88
CA ASP A 81 11.38 32.33 -24.46
C ASP A 81 12.28 32.92 -23.36
N PRO A 82 12.98 34.05 -23.60
CA PRO A 82 13.83 34.71 -22.60
C PRO A 82 13.12 35.10 -21.29
N GLY A 83 11.82 35.43 -21.35
CA GLY A 83 11.00 35.72 -20.17
C GLY A 83 10.86 34.49 -19.28
N VAL A 84 10.54 33.34 -19.87
CA VAL A 84 10.45 32.05 -19.17
C VAL A 84 11.83 31.61 -18.67
N GLN A 85 12.90 31.84 -19.44
CA GLN A 85 14.27 31.54 -18.97
C GLN A 85 14.62 32.31 -17.68
N ARG A 86 14.27 33.60 -17.60
CA ARG A 86 14.50 34.40 -16.39
C ARG A 86 13.72 33.85 -15.20
N LEU A 87 12.45 33.47 -15.40
CA LEU A 87 11.60 32.89 -14.38
C LEU A 87 12.16 31.57 -13.83
N VAL A 88 12.62 30.68 -14.71
CA VAL A 88 13.23 29.40 -14.32
C VAL A 88 14.49 29.62 -13.50
N ARG A 89 15.36 30.55 -13.92
CA ARG A 89 16.58 30.88 -13.18
C ARG A 89 16.28 31.48 -11.81
N ALA A 90 15.26 32.33 -11.70
CA ALA A 90 14.81 32.88 -10.43
C ALA A 90 14.30 31.77 -9.50
N PHE A 91 13.43 30.91 -10.00
CA PHE A 91 12.87 29.78 -9.24
C PHE A 91 13.95 28.79 -8.77
N GLU A 92 14.91 28.44 -9.64
CA GLU A 92 16.04 27.57 -9.28
C GLU A 92 16.97 28.21 -8.24
N ARG A 93 17.16 29.53 -8.31
CA ARG A 93 18.01 30.27 -7.35
C ARG A 93 17.37 30.35 -5.97
N GLU A 94 16.05 30.47 -5.90
CA GLU A 94 15.33 30.58 -4.63
C GLU A 94 15.29 29.26 -3.86
N ARG A 95 15.16 28.13 -4.57
CA ARG A 95 15.09 26.81 -3.92
C ARG A 95 16.45 26.20 -3.58
N ARG A 96 17.56 26.71 -4.14
CA ARG A 96 18.92 26.13 -3.99
C ARG A 96 19.90 27.09 -3.31
N PRO A 97 20.69 26.63 -2.31
CA PRO A 97 20.56 25.35 -1.58
C PRO A 97 19.36 25.37 -0.62
N PRO A 98 18.80 24.21 -0.25
CA PRO A 98 17.69 24.17 0.69
C PRO A 98 18.19 24.57 2.09
N GLU A 99 17.47 25.48 2.74
CA GLU A 99 17.81 25.90 4.10
C GLU A 99 17.73 24.74 5.09
N ARG A 100 18.68 24.67 6.04
CA ARG A 100 18.69 23.62 7.08
C ARG A 100 17.39 23.56 7.88
N ARG A 101 16.75 24.72 8.11
CA ARG A 101 15.47 24.83 8.82
C ARG A 101 14.33 24.20 8.02
N THR A 102 14.28 24.45 6.71
CA THR A 102 13.32 23.82 5.80
C THR A 102 13.50 22.31 5.77
N LEU A 103 14.74 21.82 5.66
CA LEU A 103 15.03 20.37 5.70
C LEU A 103 14.55 19.72 7.00
N LEU A 104 14.86 20.35 8.15
CA LEU A 104 14.41 19.87 9.45
C LEU A 104 12.87 19.87 9.54
N GLY A 105 12.21 20.93 9.06
CA GLY A 105 10.75 21.01 9.03
C GLY A 105 10.13 19.88 8.21
N VAL A 106 10.62 19.64 6.99
CA VAL A 106 10.17 18.55 6.10
C VAL A 106 10.39 17.19 6.75
N TRP A 107 11.55 16.97 7.38
CA TRP A 107 11.82 15.72 8.10
C TRP A 107 10.85 15.51 9.27
N ILE A 108 10.62 16.53 10.09
CA ILE A 108 9.68 16.47 11.22
C ILE A 108 8.27 16.19 10.72
N SER A 109 7.84 16.80 9.62
CA SER A 109 6.52 16.54 9.02
C SER A 109 6.36 15.07 8.61
N TYR A 110 7.32 14.50 7.89
CA TYR A 110 7.25 13.09 7.50
C TYR A 110 7.37 12.13 8.69
N PHE A 111 8.18 12.49 9.69
CA PHE A 111 8.29 11.73 10.94
C PHE A 111 6.95 11.69 11.67
N LEU A 112 6.30 12.84 11.84
CA LEU A 112 5.03 12.95 12.56
C LEU A 112 3.92 12.18 11.83
N VAL A 113 3.82 12.33 10.50
CA VAL A 113 2.83 11.62 9.68
C VAL A 113 3.04 10.10 9.78
N ALA A 114 4.27 9.60 9.67
CA ALA A 114 4.57 8.19 9.83
C ALA A 114 4.30 7.68 11.25
N TYR A 115 4.66 8.47 12.27
CA TYR A 115 4.47 8.10 13.67
C TYR A 115 2.99 8.02 14.04
N ILE A 116 2.18 8.99 13.61
CA ILE A 116 0.73 8.99 13.80
C ILE A 116 0.11 7.78 13.08
N PHE A 117 0.53 7.48 11.86
CA PHE A 117 0.06 6.31 11.13
C PHE A 117 0.39 5.00 11.86
N LEU A 118 1.62 4.83 12.34
CA LEU A 118 1.98 3.64 13.12
C LEU A 118 1.25 3.56 14.47
N ALA A 119 1.03 4.70 15.14
CA ALA A 119 0.22 4.74 16.35
C ALA A 119 -1.23 4.33 16.06
N TYR A 120 -1.80 4.82 14.96
CA TYR A 120 -3.12 4.41 14.49
C TYR A 120 -3.22 2.89 14.28
N LEU A 121 -2.23 2.27 13.61
CA LEU A 121 -2.20 0.82 13.41
C LEU A 121 -2.22 0.05 14.73
N ARG A 122 -1.45 0.49 15.73
CA ARG A 122 -1.41 -0.16 17.05
C ARG A 122 -2.72 -0.03 17.82
N LEU A 123 -3.37 1.13 17.72
CA LEU A 123 -4.55 1.45 18.52
C LEU A 123 -5.84 0.91 17.89
N PHE A 124 -5.97 0.94 16.57
CA PHE A 124 -7.26 0.75 15.89
C PHE A 124 -7.33 -0.46 14.94
N THR A 125 -6.22 -1.16 14.70
CA THR A 125 -6.19 -2.31 13.75
C THR A 125 -6.10 -3.67 14.46
N GLY A 126 -6.35 -3.70 15.78
CA GLY A 126 -6.31 -4.91 16.61
C GLY A 126 -4.92 -5.57 16.65
N GLY A 127 -4.88 -6.85 17.03
CA GLY A 127 -3.62 -7.59 17.24
C GLY A 127 -2.71 -7.66 16.01
N ARG A 128 -3.26 -7.58 14.78
CA ARG A 128 -2.48 -7.59 13.53
C ARG A 128 -1.74 -6.28 13.26
N GLY A 129 -2.33 -5.14 13.63
CA GLY A 129 -1.69 -3.82 13.48
C GLY A 129 -0.52 -3.59 14.43
N GLY A 130 -0.47 -4.34 15.53
CA GLY A 130 0.65 -4.36 16.46
C GLY A 130 1.86 -5.17 16.00
N LEU A 131 1.77 -5.95 14.92
CA LEU A 131 2.89 -6.77 14.44
C LEU A 131 3.94 -5.91 13.73
N LEU A 132 5.22 -6.12 14.05
CA LEU A 132 6.33 -5.40 13.43
C LEU A 132 6.39 -5.62 11.91
N ARG A 133 6.09 -6.84 11.46
CA ARG A 133 6.02 -7.17 10.04
C ARG A 133 4.94 -6.38 9.31
N THR A 134 3.75 -6.25 9.91
CA THR A 134 2.65 -5.45 9.34
C THR A 134 3.04 -3.98 9.22
N GLN A 135 3.61 -3.41 10.29
CA GLN A 135 3.98 -1.99 10.32
C GLN A 135 5.10 -1.65 9.36
N SER A 136 6.18 -2.43 9.37
CA SER A 136 7.29 -2.27 8.42
C SER A 136 6.84 -2.52 6.99
N GLY A 137 6.05 -3.57 6.74
CA GLY A 137 5.49 -3.89 5.44
C GLY A 137 4.63 -2.77 4.87
N LEU A 138 3.71 -2.21 5.65
CA LEU A 138 2.89 -1.06 5.21
C LEU A 138 3.74 0.17 4.93
N LEU A 139 4.71 0.51 5.78
CA LEU A 139 5.59 1.66 5.54
C LEU A 139 6.48 1.49 4.31
N VAL A 140 6.98 0.29 4.05
CA VAL A 140 7.75 -0.02 2.84
C VAL A 140 6.88 0.16 1.60
N LEU A 141 5.64 -0.36 1.61
CA LEU A 141 4.72 -0.22 0.48
C LEU A 141 4.32 1.25 0.26
N VAL A 142 3.99 1.99 1.32
CA VAL A 142 3.71 3.45 1.27
C VAL A 142 4.91 4.20 0.71
N GLY A 143 6.11 3.95 1.24
CA GLY A 143 7.35 4.59 0.81
C GLY A 143 7.70 4.29 -0.64
N ALA A 144 7.49 3.05 -1.09
CA ALA A 144 7.70 2.64 -2.47
C ALA A 144 6.70 3.33 -3.43
N THR A 145 5.43 3.46 -3.05
CA THR A 145 4.44 4.21 -3.84
C THR A 145 4.81 5.70 -3.93
N CYS A 146 5.19 6.33 -2.81
CA CYS A 146 5.64 7.73 -2.82
C CYS A 146 6.91 7.92 -3.66
N MET A 147 7.89 6.99 -3.57
CA MET A 147 9.10 7.05 -4.39
C MET A 147 8.77 6.89 -5.88
N THR A 148 7.89 5.95 -6.23
CA THR A 148 7.42 5.77 -7.61
C THR A 148 6.74 7.04 -8.12
N ALA A 149 5.88 7.65 -7.30
CA ALA A 149 5.22 8.92 -7.60
C ALA A 149 6.25 10.05 -7.85
N LYS A 150 7.27 10.17 -7.00
CA LYS A 150 8.36 11.14 -7.17
C LYS A 150 9.14 10.92 -8.46
N LEU A 151 9.52 9.67 -8.76
CA LEU A 151 10.23 9.32 -10.00
C LEU A 151 9.40 9.63 -11.25
N LEU A 152 8.11 9.32 -11.23
CA LEU A 152 7.19 9.70 -12.31
C LEU A 152 7.14 11.22 -12.48
N LEU A 153 7.08 11.99 -11.40
CA LEU A 153 7.13 13.45 -11.49
C LEU A 153 8.46 13.93 -12.07
N LEU A 154 9.61 13.42 -11.61
CA LEU A 154 10.92 13.89 -12.06
C LEU A 154 11.25 13.51 -13.51
N PHE A 155 10.86 12.32 -13.95
CA PHE A 155 11.31 11.77 -15.23
C PHE A 155 10.23 11.71 -16.31
N SER A 156 8.99 12.10 -16.00
CA SER A 156 7.90 12.24 -16.99
C SER A 156 7.31 13.64 -17.00
N GLY A 157 6.74 14.01 -18.14
CA GLY A 157 5.92 15.22 -18.30
C GLY A 157 4.46 15.02 -17.96
N PHE A 158 4.08 13.88 -17.35
CA PHE A 158 2.68 13.58 -17.06
C PHE A 158 2.11 14.52 -15.99
N SER A 159 0.79 14.66 -16.03
CA SER A 159 0.05 15.39 -15.01
C SER A 159 0.25 14.76 -13.63
N PRO A 160 0.40 15.55 -12.55
CA PRO A 160 0.45 15.04 -11.18
C PRO A 160 -0.78 14.21 -10.80
N PHE A 161 -1.89 14.33 -11.52
CA PHE A 161 -3.10 13.58 -11.26
C PHE A 161 -3.03 12.10 -11.66
N VAL A 162 -2.06 11.70 -12.50
CA VAL A 162 -1.92 10.30 -12.97
C VAL A 162 -1.30 9.35 -11.95
N LEU A 163 -0.80 9.87 -10.82
CA LEU A 163 -0.01 9.07 -9.89
C LEU A 163 -0.87 7.94 -9.27
N PRO A 164 -0.37 6.69 -9.24
CA PRO A 164 -1.15 5.54 -8.80
C PRO A 164 -1.20 5.44 -7.27
N LEU A 165 -1.80 6.42 -6.62
CA LEU A 165 -1.77 6.57 -5.15
C LEU A 165 -2.71 5.59 -4.43
N ALA A 166 -3.69 5.01 -5.13
CA ALA A 166 -4.69 4.11 -4.55
C ALA A 166 -4.19 2.66 -4.37
N THR A 167 -3.00 2.30 -4.88
CA THR A 167 -2.51 0.91 -4.83
C THR A 167 -2.40 0.37 -3.41
N VAL A 168 -1.78 1.11 -2.48
CA VAL A 168 -1.66 0.67 -1.08
C VAL A 168 -2.99 0.73 -0.33
N PRO A 169 -3.82 1.79 -0.46
CA PRO A 169 -5.17 1.81 0.10
C PRO A 169 -6.02 0.60 -0.31
N LEU A 170 -5.92 0.14 -1.57
CA LEU A 170 -6.62 -1.05 -2.04
C LEU A 170 -6.17 -2.32 -1.30
N TRP A 171 -4.85 -2.53 -1.13
CA TRP A 171 -4.34 -3.66 -0.33
C TRP A 171 -4.70 -3.54 1.14
N ALA A 172 -4.63 -2.33 1.70
CA ALA A 172 -4.98 -2.08 3.08
C ALA A 172 -6.47 -2.37 3.34
N ALA A 173 -7.36 -1.99 2.41
CA ALA A 173 -8.78 -2.30 2.48
C ALA A 173 -9.03 -3.81 2.37
N LEU A 174 -8.33 -4.48 1.46
CA LEU A 174 -8.46 -5.92 1.21
C LEU A 174 -7.99 -6.77 2.40
N TYR A 175 -6.83 -6.46 2.99
CA TYR A 175 -6.19 -7.34 3.99
C TYR A 175 -6.42 -6.93 5.44
N PHE A 176 -6.80 -5.68 5.68
CA PHE A 176 -7.10 -5.17 7.02
C PHE A 176 -8.55 -4.67 7.04
N ASN A 177 -8.73 -3.36 7.04
CA ASN A 177 -10.03 -2.72 7.15
C ASN A 177 -10.03 -1.36 6.42
N ARG A 178 -11.22 -0.79 6.27
CA ARG A 178 -11.41 0.54 5.64
C ARG A 178 -10.62 1.64 6.35
N GLY A 179 -10.52 1.57 7.68
CA GLY A 179 -9.76 2.54 8.47
C GLY A 179 -8.27 2.57 8.12
N THR A 180 -7.66 1.40 7.94
CA THR A 180 -6.25 1.24 7.52
C THR A 180 -6.05 1.74 6.10
N ALA A 181 -7.04 1.53 5.22
CA ALA A 181 -7.02 2.07 3.86
C ALA A 181 -7.05 3.60 3.85
N THR A 182 -7.96 4.21 4.60
CA THR A 182 -8.03 5.67 4.76
C THR A 182 -6.75 6.23 5.35
N ALA A 183 -6.23 5.61 6.42
CA ALA A 183 -5.02 6.09 7.11
C ALA A 183 -3.78 6.01 6.20
N SER A 184 -3.58 4.90 5.49
CA SER A 184 -2.46 4.76 4.54
C SER A 184 -2.59 5.70 3.34
N GLY A 185 -3.80 5.87 2.80
CA GLY A 185 -4.04 6.80 1.70
C GLY A 185 -3.90 8.27 2.10
N LEU A 186 -4.24 8.64 3.34
CA LEU A 186 -3.97 9.97 3.89
C LEU A 186 -2.47 10.26 3.93
N VAL A 187 -1.65 9.32 4.43
CA VAL A 187 -0.18 9.45 4.44
C VAL A 187 0.35 9.64 3.01
N ILE A 188 -0.05 8.76 2.07
CA ILE A 188 0.39 8.84 0.67
C ILE A 188 -0.02 10.17 0.05
N SER A 189 -1.26 10.62 0.28
CA SER A 189 -1.79 11.87 -0.27
C SER A 189 -0.99 13.07 0.25
N LEU A 190 -0.71 13.15 1.55
CA LEU A 190 0.06 14.25 2.14
C LEU A 190 1.52 14.26 1.66
N VAL A 191 2.17 13.09 1.63
CA VAL A 191 3.56 12.99 1.17
C VAL A 191 3.65 13.32 -0.32
N CYS A 192 2.79 12.77 -1.17
CA CYS A 192 2.82 13.04 -2.60
C CYS A 192 2.41 14.48 -2.94
N ALA A 193 1.44 15.06 -2.22
CA ALA A 193 1.08 16.47 -2.39
C ALA A 193 2.24 17.41 -2.03
N SER A 194 3.08 17.04 -1.07
CA SER A 194 4.27 17.82 -0.74
C SER A 194 5.28 17.90 -1.90
N PHE A 195 5.31 16.91 -2.80
CA PHE A 195 6.18 16.93 -3.98
C PHE A 195 5.74 17.95 -5.05
N VAL A 196 4.50 18.46 -4.93
CA VAL A 196 3.92 19.47 -5.83
C VAL A 196 3.45 20.70 -5.05
N ASN A 197 4.18 21.04 -3.97
CA ASN A 197 3.98 22.24 -3.17
C ASN A 197 2.57 22.41 -2.60
N PHE A 198 1.88 21.30 -2.28
CA PHE A 198 0.54 21.31 -1.69
C PHE A 198 -0.50 22.11 -2.51
N SER A 199 -0.42 22.04 -3.84
CA SER A 199 -1.48 22.59 -4.71
C SER A 199 -2.85 22.07 -4.29
N MET A 200 -3.78 22.97 -3.96
CA MET A 200 -5.09 22.62 -3.39
C MET A 200 -5.87 21.61 -4.24
N PRO A 201 -5.99 21.76 -5.58
CA PRO A 201 -6.61 20.75 -6.43
C PRO A 201 -5.97 19.37 -6.31
N VAL A 202 -4.64 19.30 -6.22
CA VAL A 202 -3.90 18.04 -6.07
C VAL A 202 -4.21 17.37 -4.74
N VAL A 203 -4.16 18.13 -3.63
CA VAL A 203 -4.48 17.62 -2.29
C VAL A 203 -5.89 17.02 -2.27
N VAL A 204 -6.88 17.77 -2.77
CA VAL A 204 -8.28 17.33 -2.77
C VAL A 204 -8.48 16.09 -3.65
N VAL A 205 -7.87 16.04 -4.83
CA VAL A 205 -7.99 14.89 -5.74
C VAL A 205 -7.31 13.63 -5.16
N TYR A 206 -6.15 13.75 -4.54
CA TYR A 206 -5.46 12.61 -3.91
C TYR A 206 -6.28 12.04 -2.74
N LEU A 207 -6.86 12.91 -1.92
CA LEU A 207 -7.77 12.51 -0.85
C LEU A 207 -9.05 11.88 -1.42
N ALA A 208 -9.65 12.47 -2.45
CA ALA A 208 -10.83 11.93 -3.12
C ALA A 208 -10.57 10.54 -3.72
N THR A 209 -9.40 10.32 -4.31
CA THR A 209 -8.99 9.01 -4.83
C THR A 209 -8.93 7.97 -3.70
N THR A 210 -8.37 8.34 -2.54
CA THR A 210 -8.34 7.47 -1.36
C THR A 210 -9.76 7.15 -0.85
N LEU A 211 -10.61 8.16 -0.70
CA LEU A 211 -11.97 7.99 -0.22
C LEU A 211 -12.82 7.18 -1.22
N GLY A 212 -12.60 7.38 -2.51
CA GLY A 212 -13.22 6.58 -3.57
C GLY A 212 -12.96 5.09 -3.39
N VAL A 213 -11.72 4.69 -3.09
CA VAL A 213 -11.41 3.28 -2.78
C VAL A 213 -12.24 2.77 -1.61
N VAL A 214 -12.36 3.55 -0.54
CA VAL A 214 -13.09 3.16 0.68
C VAL A 214 -14.58 2.99 0.42
N VAL A 215 -15.17 3.85 -0.42
CA VAL A 215 -16.59 3.82 -0.79
C VAL A 215 -16.89 2.68 -1.75
N PHE A 216 -16.13 2.55 -2.84
CA PHE A 216 -16.45 1.63 -3.94
C PHE A 216 -15.93 0.21 -3.72
N PHE A 217 -14.97 0.00 -2.81
CA PHE A 217 -14.52 -1.35 -2.45
C PHE A 217 -15.40 -1.97 -1.34
N HIS A 218 -16.68 -2.19 -1.68
CA HIS A 218 -17.67 -2.72 -0.74
C HIS A 218 -17.48 -4.22 -0.48
N ASP A 219 -17.31 -5.03 -1.53
CA ASP A 219 -17.14 -6.47 -1.44
C ASP A 219 -15.67 -6.88 -1.54
N ARG A 220 -15.04 -7.00 -0.37
CA ARG A 220 -13.60 -7.27 -0.18
C ARG A 220 -13.24 -8.74 -0.37
N LYS A 221 -14.19 -9.60 -0.75
CA LYS A 221 -13.97 -11.05 -0.83
C LYS A 221 -13.19 -11.49 -2.07
N HIS A 222 -13.17 -10.66 -3.12
CA HIS A 222 -12.59 -11.01 -4.41
C HIS A 222 -11.52 -10.00 -4.85
N SER A 223 -10.32 -10.50 -5.16
CA SER A 223 -9.21 -9.68 -5.67
C SER A 223 -9.51 -9.09 -7.05
N THR A 224 -10.41 -9.70 -7.83
CA THR A 224 -10.86 -9.16 -9.13
C THR A 224 -11.57 -7.82 -9.00
N HIS A 225 -12.19 -7.53 -7.84
CA HIS A 225 -12.87 -6.26 -7.59
C HIS A 225 -11.89 -5.11 -7.30
N VAL A 226 -10.60 -5.39 -7.10
CA VAL A 226 -9.56 -4.38 -6.84
C VAL A 226 -9.38 -3.46 -8.04
N LEU A 227 -9.42 -4.01 -9.26
CA LEU A 227 -9.34 -3.22 -10.48
C LEU A 227 -10.55 -2.30 -10.62
N VAL A 228 -11.76 -2.84 -10.44
CA VAL A 228 -13.02 -2.09 -10.53
C VAL A 228 -13.05 -0.96 -9.50
N ALA A 229 -12.64 -1.24 -8.26
CA ALA A 229 -12.58 -0.23 -7.21
C ALA A 229 -11.55 0.87 -7.50
N GLY A 230 -10.40 0.54 -8.08
CA GLY A 230 -9.42 1.52 -8.53
C GLY A 230 -9.98 2.45 -9.61
N THR A 231 -10.63 1.89 -10.63
CA THR A 231 -11.27 2.68 -11.70
C THR A 231 -12.41 3.55 -11.16
N ALA A 232 -13.28 3.00 -10.30
CA ALA A 232 -14.37 3.75 -9.67
C ALA A 232 -13.84 4.90 -8.80
N ALA A 233 -12.74 4.68 -8.06
CA ALA A 233 -12.08 5.73 -7.30
C ALA A 233 -11.52 6.84 -8.20
N GLY A 234 -10.96 6.50 -9.36
CA GLY A 234 -10.51 7.47 -10.37
C GLY A 234 -11.66 8.29 -10.94
N LEU A 235 -12.79 7.66 -11.28
CA LEU A 235 -14.00 8.36 -11.76
C LEU A 235 -14.55 9.32 -10.70
N PHE A 236 -14.60 8.88 -9.44
CA PHE A 236 -15.02 9.74 -8.33
C PHE A 236 -14.08 10.92 -8.11
N ALA A 237 -12.76 10.70 -8.15
CA ALA A 237 -11.78 11.76 -8.05
C ALA A 237 -11.85 12.74 -9.23
N ALA A 238 -12.19 12.28 -10.44
CA ALA A 238 -12.40 13.13 -11.61
C ALA A 238 -13.66 14.02 -11.43
N LEU A 239 -14.74 13.49 -10.86
CA LEU A 239 -15.91 14.29 -10.48
C LEU A 239 -15.53 15.35 -9.45
N VAL A 240 -14.75 14.99 -8.44
CA VAL A 240 -14.26 15.96 -7.43
C VAL A 240 -13.39 17.03 -8.08
N LEU A 241 -12.53 16.68 -9.04
CA LEU A 241 -11.72 17.66 -9.79
C LEU A 241 -12.61 18.68 -10.53
N ILE A 242 -13.68 18.22 -11.18
CA ILE A 242 -14.69 19.10 -11.82
C ILE A 242 -15.32 20.04 -10.79
N VAL A 243 -15.71 19.53 -9.63
CA VAL A 243 -16.32 20.35 -8.55
C VAL A 243 -15.33 21.40 -8.03
N VAL A 244 -14.06 21.02 -7.84
CA VAL A 244 -13.00 21.96 -7.42
C VAL A 244 -12.80 23.05 -8.48
N ALA A 245 -12.86 22.71 -9.77
CA ALA A 245 -12.76 23.67 -10.87
C ALA A 245 -13.90 24.69 -10.85
N LEU A 246 -15.14 24.21 -10.68
CA LEU A 246 -16.34 25.05 -10.57
C LEU A 246 -16.23 25.98 -9.37
N ALA A 247 -15.83 25.44 -8.20
CA ALA A 247 -15.69 26.21 -6.97
C ALA A 247 -14.61 27.29 -7.09
N ALA A 248 -13.57 27.07 -7.90
CA ALA A 248 -12.54 28.04 -8.21
C ALA A 248 -12.95 29.07 -9.28
N GLY A 249 -14.20 29.03 -9.79
CA GLY A 249 -14.69 29.93 -10.83
C GLY A 249 -14.02 29.71 -12.19
N SER A 250 -13.36 28.56 -12.40
CA SER A 250 -12.69 28.27 -13.66
C SER A 250 -13.71 27.82 -14.71
N PRO A 251 -13.67 28.34 -15.96
CA PRO A 251 -14.50 27.84 -17.03
C PRO A 251 -14.15 26.37 -17.29
N ILE A 252 -15.16 25.50 -17.32
CA ILE A 252 -14.95 24.08 -17.58
C ILE A 252 -15.11 23.81 -19.07
N ASP A 253 -13.98 23.59 -19.74
CA ASP A 253 -13.95 23.02 -21.08
C ASP A 253 -13.57 21.53 -20.99
N VAL A 254 -14.57 20.68 -20.73
CA VAL A 254 -14.35 19.23 -20.66
C VAL A 254 -13.85 18.71 -22.01
N ILE A 255 -14.39 19.20 -23.12
CA ILE A 255 -14.06 18.73 -24.46
C ILE A 255 -12.62 19.13 -24.80
N GLY A 256 -12.24 20.38 -24.54
CA GLY A 256 -10.87 20.85 -24.69
C GLY A 256 -9.90 20.12 -23.78
N ASP A 257 -10.25 19.83 -22.53
CA ASP A 257 -9.39 19.03 -21.64
C ASP A 257 -9.14 17.64 -22.22
N LEU A 258 -10.21 16.92 -22.60
CA LEU A 258 -10.11 15.58 -23.18
C LEU A 258 -9.33 15.56 -24.51
N ALA A 259 -9.46 16.61 -25.32
CA ALA A 259 -8.72 16.76 -26.58
C ALA A 259 -7.20 16.89 -26.36
N ARG A 260 -6.74 17.28 -25.16
CA ARG A 260 -5.31 17.33 -24.80
C ARG A 260 -4.70 15.95 -24.53
N LEU A 261 -5.50 14.87 -24.56
CA LEU A 261 -5.06 13.47 -24.41
C LEU A 261 -4.11 13.26 -23.22
N ASN A 262 -2.81 13.07 -23.48
CA ASN A 262 -1.78 12.82 -22.47
C ASN A 262 -1.58 13.98 -21.47
N GLN A 263 -2.14 15.16 -21.74
CA GLN A 263 -2.10 16.33 -20.85
C GLN A 263 -3.46 16.63 -20.22
N SER A 264 -4.51 15.86 -20.54
CA SER A 264 -5.83 15.99 -19.92
C SER A 264 -5.74 15.72 -18.43
N ALA A 265 -6.24 16.64 -17.62
CA ALA A 265 -6.31 16.44 -16.18
C ALA A 265 -7.33 15.34 -15.84
N LEU A 266 -8.48 15.33 -16.51
CA LEU A 266 -9.55 14.34 -16.27
C LEU A 266 -9.11 12.92 -16.63
N LEU A 267 -8.53 12.72 -17.83
CA LEU A 267 -8.00 11.40 -18.22
C LEU A 267 -6.89 10.96 -17.29
N SER A 268 -6.03 11.89 -16.84
CA SER A 268 -4.95 11.58 -15.90
C SER A 268 -5.50 11.05 -14.57
N VAL A 269 -6.52 11.69 -13.98
CA VAL A 269 -7.12 11.21 -12.72
C VAL A 269 -7.72 9.81 -12.89
N ILE A 270 -8.49 9.59 -13.96
CA ILE A 270 -9.12 8.30 -14.22
C ILE A 270 -8.06 7.22 -14.44
N ALA A 271 -7.04 7.52 -15.26
CA ALA A 271 -5.91 6.64 -15.51
C ALA A 271 -5.14 6.33 -14.22
N GLY A 272 -4.92 7.31 -13.33
CA GLY A 272 -4.26 7.08 -12.04
C GLY A 272 -5.01 6.07 -11.16
N GLY A 273 -6.34 6.16 -11.11
CA GLY A 273 -7.19 5.18 -10.42
C GLY A 273 -7.13 3.79 -11.06
N MET A 274 -7.25 3.71 -12.39
CA MET A 274 -7.19 2.45 -13.14
C MET A 274 -5.82 1.78 -12.99
N ILE A 275 -4.72 2.52 -13.18
CA ILE A 275 -3.35 2.05 -12.99
C ILE A 275 -3.16 1.57 -11.55
N SER A 276 -3.71 2.28 -10.55
CA SER A 276 -3.66 1.84 -9.15
C SER A 276 -4.27 0.45 -8.96
N GLY A 277 -5.42 0.19 -9.58
CA GLY A 277 -6.11 -1.10 -9.55
C GLY A 277 -5.35 -2.22 -10.29
N ILE A 278 -4.75 -1.89 -11.44
CA ILE A 278 -3.88 -2.81 -12.20
C ILE A 278 -2.66 -3.20 -11.36
N LEU A 279 -1.94 -2.22 -10.81
CA LEU A 279 -0.77 -2.45 -9.97
C LEU A 279 -1.14 -3.24 -8.71
N ALA A 280 -2.27 -2.92 -8.08
CA ALA A 280 -2.72 -3.65 -6.89
C ALA A 280 -3.04 -5.12 -7.20
N SER A 281 -3.60 -5.40 -8.39
CA SER A 281 -3.87 -6.77 -8.84
C SER A 281 -2.58 -7.51 -9.24
N ALA A 282 -1.69 -6.87 -9.99
CA ALA A 282 -0.46 -7.46 -10.50
C ALA A 282 0.55 -7.76 -9.38
N PHE A 283 0.71 -6.85 -8.42
CA PHE A 283 1.70 -6.96 -7.33
C PHE A 283 1.11 -7.52 -6.03
N GLN A 284 -0.02 -8.23 -6.10
CA GLN A 284 -0.71 -8.79 -4.94
C GLN A 284 0.22 -9.71 -4.10
N ARG A 285 1.03 -10.56 -4.75
CA ARG A 285 1.97 -11.47 -4.06
C ARG A 285 3.08 -10.73 -3.30
N LEU A 286 3.55 -9.62 -3.85
CA LEU A 286 4.57 -8.78 -3.19
C LEU A 286 3.96 -8.14 -1.94
N ALA A 287 2.75 -7.59 -2.05
CA ALA A 287 2.04 -6.99 -0.94
C ALA A 287 1.78 -7.99 0.19
N THR A 288 1.28 -9.19 -0.12
CA THR A 288 0.98 -10.19 0.91
C THR A 288 2.23 -10.71 1.60
N THR A 289 3.34 -10.83 0.87
CA THR A 289 4.65 -11.20 1.42
C THR A 289 5.17 -10.12 2.37
N ALA A 290 5.12 -8.84 1.97
CA ALA A 290 5.52 -7.72 2.81
C ALA A 290 4.65 -7.63 4.08
N LEU A 291 3.33 -7.80 3.94
CA LEU A 291 2.38 -7.68 5.05
C LEU A 291 2.30 -8.93 5.94
N GLY A 292 2.77 -10.09 5.47
CA GLY A 292 2.64 -11.36 6.18
C GLY A 292 1.20 -11.88 6.26
N VAL A 293 0.37 -11.54 5.28
CA VAL A 293 -1.04 -11.92 5.24
C VAL A 293 -1.21 -13.20 4.42
N VAL A 294 -1.94 -14.17 4.98
CA VAL A 294 -2.36 -15.38 4.26
C VAL A 294 -3.61 -15.03 3.45
N THR A 295 -3.52 -15.11 2.12
CA THR A 295 -4.65 -14.82 1.23
C THR A 295 -5.61 -15.99 1.13
N ARG A 296 -6.85 -15.71 0.69
CA ARG A 296 -7.82 -16.74 0.34
C ARG A 296 -7.28 -17.74 -0.68
N SER A 297 -6.56 -17.28 -1.71
CA SER A 297 -5.90 -18.16 -2.68
C SER A 297 -4.86 -19.07 -2.03
N ARG A 298 -4.07 -18.53 -1.08
CA ARG A 298 -3.09 -19.34 -0.34
C ARG A 298 -3.78 -20.36 0.56
N LEU A 299 -4.92 -20.02 1.15
CA LEU A 299 -5.73 -20.98 1.90
C LEU A 299 -6.28 -22.08 0.98
N GLN A 300 -6.72 -21.75 -0.23
CA GLN A 300 -7.13 -22.74 -1.23
C GLN A 300 -5.98 -23.67 -1.60
N ASP A 301 -4.78 -23.14 -1.87
CA ASP A 301 -3.59 -23.97 -2.13
C ASP A 301 -3.30 -24.94 -0.95
N LEU A 302 -3.52 -24.47 0.29
CA LEU A 302 -3.31 -25.29 1.49
C LEU A 302 -4.41 -26.36 1.71
N THR A 303 -5.53 -26.29 1.00
CA THR A 303 -6.55 -27.36 1.02
C THR A 303 -6.23 -28.52 0.09
N ASP A 304 -5.23 -28.37 -0.79
CA ASP A 304 -4.80 -29.44 -1.69
C ASP A 304 -4.23 -30.62 -0.89
N VAL A 305 -4.83 -31.80 -1.06
CA VAL A 305 -4.42 -33.04 -0.37
C VAL A 305 -3.03 -33.51 -0.80
N ASP A 306 -2.58 -33.11 -1.99
CA ASP A 306 -1.24 -33.40 -2.49
C ASP A 306 -0.17 -32.46 -1.89
N HIS A 307 -0.57 -31.46 -1.09
CA HIS A 307 0.35 -30.60 -0.39
C HIS A 307 1.31 -31.44 0.48
N PRO A 308 2.64 -31.20 0.44
CA PRO A 308 3.65 -32.09 1.03
C PRO A 308 3.40 -32.44 2.50
N LEU A 309 2.88 -31.50 3.28
CA LEU A 309 2.59 -31.71 4.70
C LEU A 309 1.33 -32.56 4.94
N LEU A 310 0.29 -32.42 4.12
CA LEU A 310 -0.90 -33.30 4.23
C LEU A 310 -0.58 -34.70 3.72
N ARG A 311 0.20 -34.81 2.65
CA ARG A 311 0.73 -36.08 2.16
C ARG A 311 1.61 -36.75 3.21
N LYS A 312 2.46 -36.01 3.91
CA LYS A 312 3.23 -36.49 5.06
C LYS A 312 2.30 -37.05 6.15
N MET A 313 1.33 -36.25 6.58
CA MET A 313 0.36 -36.66 7.61
C MET A 313 -0.42 -37.91 7.22
N SER A 314 -0.89 -38.00 5.98
CA SER A 314 -1.61 -39.18 5.47
C SER A 314 -0.77 -40.46 5.46
N ARG A 315 0.56 -40.35 5.37
CA ARG A 315 1.49 -41.48 5.31
C ARG A 315 2.00 -41.87 6.69
N GLU A 316 2.37 -40.90 7.51
CA GLU A 316 3.03 -41.13 8.80
C GLU A 316 2.03 -41.23 9.96
N ALA A 317 0.89 -40.54 9.88
CA ALA A 317 -0.16 -40.53 10.91
C ALA A 317 -1.57 -40.64 10.27
N PRO A 318 -1.89 -41.80 9.63
CA PRO A 318 -3.12 -41.95 8.84
C PRO A 318 -4.41 -41.80 9.66
N GLY A 319 -4.38 -42.18 10.94
CA GLY A 319 -5.49 -41.99 11.87
C GLY A 319 -5.77 -40.53 12.15
N SER A 320 -4.73 -39.78 12.52
CA SER A 320 -4.83 -38.33 12.72
C SER A 320 -5.24 -37.61 11.43
N TRP A 321 -4.82 -38.08 10.25
CA TRP A 321 -5.27 -37.53 8.97
C TRP A 321 -6.78 -37.70 8.77
N GLN A 322 -7.34 -38.90 9.01
CA GLN A 322 -8.78 -39.10 8.90
C GLN A 322 -9.55 -38.26 9.92
N HIS A 323 -9.04 -38.17 11.15
CA HIS A 323 -9.58 -37.29 12.18
C HIS A 323 -9.60 -35.83 11.73
N ALA A 324 -8.47 -35.28 11.30
CA ALA A 324 -8.35 -33.92 10.81
C ALA A 324 -9.27 -33.64 9.61
N ARG A 325 -9.42 -34.60 8.68
CA ARG A 325 -10.32 -34.47 7.54
C ARG A 325 -11.79 -34.43 7.96
N ALA A 326 -12.20 -35.29 8.90
CA ALA A 326 -13.56 -35.28 9.44
C ALA A 326 -13.84 -33.99 10.23
N MET A 327 -12.91 -33.57 11.08
CA MET A 327 -12.99 -32.32 11.85
C MET A 327 -13.08 -31.10 10.95
N ALA A 328 -12.34 -31.07 9.84
CA ALA A 328 -12.39 -29.96 8.89
C ALA A 328 -13.79 -29.76 8.29
N ASN A 329 -14.49 -30.86 7.92
CA ASN A 329 -15.85 -30.77 7.39
C ASN A 329 -16.84 -30.22 8.43
N LEU A 330 -16.75 -30.70 9.68
CA LEU A 330 -17.61 -30.24 10.78
C LEU A 330 -17.34 -28.78 11.14
N ALA A 331 -16.07 -28.42 11.30
CA ALA A 331 -15.65 -27.08 11.69
C ALA A 331 -15.94 -26.04 10.60
N GLU A 332 -15.79 -26.40 9.32
CA GLU A 332 -16.17 -25.53 8.20
C GLU A 332 -17.67 -25.24 8.22
N GLY A 333 -18.51 -26.27 8.37
CA GLY A 333 -19.96 -26.11 8.45
C GLY A 333 -20.39 -25.23 9.63
N ALA A 334 -19.82 -25.47 10.81
CA ALA A 334 -20.07 -24.67 12.00
C ALA A 334 -19.62 -23.20 11.83
N ALA A 335 -18.43 -22.98 11.27
CA ALA A 335 -17.92 -21.64 11.01
C ALA A 335 -18.79 -20.88 10.00
N ALA A 336 -19.22 -21.54 8.93
CA ALA A 336 -20.11 -20.96 7.94
C ALA A 336 -21.46 -20.54 8.55
N ALA A 337 -22.03 -21.36 9.43
CA ALA A 337 -23.32 -21.10 10.08
C ALA A 337 -23.32 -19.84 10.96
N ILE A 338 -22.17 -19.48 11.55
CA ILE A 338 -22.03 -18.27 12.38
C ILE A 338 -21.41 -17.08 11.64
N GLY A 339 -21.16 -17.20 10.33
CA GLY A 339 -20.54 -16.16 9.52
C GLY A 339 -19.04 -15.96 9.75
N ALA A 340 -18.34 -16.95 10.33
CA ALA A 340 -16.89 -16.96 10.45
C ALA A 340 -16.20 -17.36 9.13
N ASP A 341 -14.87 -17.24 9.06
CA ASP A 341 -14.09 -17.61 7.87
C ASP A 341 -13.98 -19.15 7.75
N ALA A 342 -14.95 -19.75 7.06
CA ALA A 342 -15.06 -21.19 6.89
C ALA A 342 -13.83 -21.83 6.24
N LEU A 343 -13.22 -21.16 5.25
CA LEU A 343 -12.03 -21.66 4.56
C LEU A 343 -10.81 -21.66 5.48
N LEU A 344 -10.60 -20.58 6.24
CA LEU A 344 -9.53 -20.53 7.23
C LEU A 344 -9.70 -21.62 8.29
N THR A 345 -10.94 -21.84 8.77
CA THR A 345 -11.24 -22.90 9.73
C THR A 345 -10.95 -24.28 9.16
N ARG A 346 -11.36 -24.56 7.91
CA ARG A 346 -11.09 -25.82 7.22
C ARG A 346 -9.59 -26.09 7.11
N VAL A 347 -8.82 -25.10 6.65
CA VAL A 347 -7.36 -25.20 6.57
C VAL A 347 -6.76 -25.41 7.95
N GLY A 348 -7.18 -24.63 8.96
CA GLY A 348 -6.73 -24.80 10.33
C GLY A 348 -6.93 -26.23 10.83
N ALA A 349 -8.11 -26.81 10.59
CA ALA A 349 -8.43 -28.18 10.97
C ALA A 349 -7.59 -29.23 10.24
N TYR A 350 -7.26 -29.04 8.96
CA TYR A 350 -6.36 -29.95 8.24
C TYR A 350 -4.96 -30.05 8.85
N TYR A 351 -4.44 -28.94 9.39
CA TYR A 351 -3.07 -28.89 9.89
C TYR A 351 -2.96 -28.93 11.43
N HIS A 352 -4.07 -28.91 12.17
CA HIS A 352 -4.04 -28.76 13.64
C HIS A 352 -3.26 -29.88 14.34
N ASP A 353 -3.34 -31.10 13.79
CA ASP A 353 -2.71 -32.31 14.33
C ASP A 353 -1.46 -32.73 13.55
N LEU A 354 -0.93 -31.88 12.65
CA LEU A 354 0.25 -32.20 11.85
C LEU A 354 1.47 -32.57 12.73
N GLY A 355 1.56 -31.97 13.92
CA GLY A 355 2.60 -32.28 14.90
C GLY A 355 2.65 -33.75 15.30
N LYS A 356 1.51 -34.45 15.31
CA LYS A 356 1.43 -35.88 15.66
C LYS A 356 2.24 -36.77 14.71
N THR A 357 2.66 -36.26 13.54
CA THR A 357 3.59 -36.95 12.65
C THR A 357 4.98 -37.19 13.26
N ILE A 358 5.37 -36.47 14.31
CA ILE A 358 6.67 -36.65 14.96
C ILE A 358 6.71 -37.98 15.75
N GLN A 359 5.65 -38.29 16.49
CA GLN A 359 5.52 -39.53 17.27
C GLN A 359 4.10 -40.13 17.16
N PRO A 360 3.71 -40.67 15.98
CA PRO A 360 2.32 -41.07 15.71
C PRO A 360 1.77 -42.11 16.70
N LYS A 361 2.61 -43.04 17.15
CA LYS A 361 2.25 -44.15 18.05
C LYS A 361 1.82 -43.72 19.45
N TYR A 362 2.07 -42.47 19.85
CA TYR A 362 1.60 -41.94 21.13
C TYR A 362 0.14 -41.44 21.06
N TYR A 363 -0.50 -41.51 19.89
CA TYR A 363 -1.87 -41.04 19.68
C TYR A 363 -2.77 -42.21 19.28
N VAL A 364 -3.86 -42.40 20.04
CA VAL A 364 -4.72 -43.58 19.97
C VAL A 364 -5.31 -43.82 18.57
N GLU A 365 -5.60 -42.76 17.83
CA GLU A 365 -6.16 -42.88 16.48
C GLU A 365 -5.18 -43.49 15.46
N ASN A 366 -3.88 -43.50 15.74
CA ASN A 366 -2.85 -44.08 14.88
C ASN A 366 -2.40 -45.48 15.32
N LEU A 367 -2.98 -46.03 16.39
CA LEU A 367 -2.71 -47.40 16.83
C LEU A 367 -3.50 -48.39 15.99
N VAL A 368 -2.89 -49.55 15.72
CA VAL A 368 -3.61 -50.67 15.09
C VAL A 368 -4.54 -51.29 16.11
N ALA A 369 -5.67 -51.84 15.67
CA ALA A 369 -6.60 -52.53 16.56
C ALA A 369 -5.88 -53.63 17.37
N GLY A 370 -5.95 -53.53 18.70
CA GLY A 370 -5.30 -54.45 19.64
C GLY A 370 -3.84 -54.10 19.99
N GLU A 371 -3.26 -53.06 19.40
CA GLU A 371 -1.93 -52.56 19.77
C GLU A 371 -2.00 -51.87 21.16
N PRO A 372 -1.16 -52.26 22.13
CA PRO A 372 -1.15 -51.63 23.45
C PRO A 372 -0.66 -50.18 23.35
N SER A 373 -1.28 -49.30 24.14
CA SER A 373 -0.88 -47.90 24.22
C SER A 373 0.50 -47.78 24.88
N PRO A 374 1.47 -47.05 24.29
CA PRO A 374 2.76 -46.80 24.93
C PRO A 374 2.63 -46.10 26.29
N HIS A 375 1.53 -45.37 26.52
CA HIS A 375 1.25 -44.69 27.77
C HIS A 375 1.00 -45.63 28.95
N GLY A 376 0.71 -46.91 28.71
CA GLY A 376 0.53 -47.91 29.78
C GLY A 376 1.82 -48.25 30.52
N ASP A 377 2.96 -48.07 29.86
CA ASP A 377 4.29 -48.43 30.38
C ASP A 377 5.11 -47.20 30.83
N LEU A 378 4.54 -46.00 30.73
CA LEU A 378 5.22 -44.74 31.03
C LEU A 378 4.72 -44.15 32.35
N GLU A 379 5.63 -43.55 33.10
CA GLU A 379 5.27 -42.68 34.22
C GLU A 379 4.39 -41.51 33.71
N PRO A 380 3.39 -41.04 34.49
CA PRO A 380 2.45 -40.01 34.04
C PRO A 380 3.09 -38.73 33.50
N GLU A 381 4.21 -38.31 34.10
CA GLU A 381 4.96 -37.12 33.69
C GLU A 381 5.60 -37.30 32.31
N VAL A 382 6.16 -38.48 32.04
CA VAL A 382 6.77 -38.82 30.75
C VAL A 382 5.72 -38.97 29.65
N SER A 383 4.57 -39.56 29.99
CA SER A 383 3.41 -39.63 29.09
C SER A 383 2.93 -38.24 28.67
N ALA A 384 2.80 -37.32 29.65
CA ALA A 384 2.42 -35.94 29.39
C ALA A 384 3.44 -35.22 28.50
N ASP A 385 4.74 -35.36 28.78
CA ASP A 385 5.80 -34.78 27.97
C ASP A 385 5.80 -35.30 26.52
N ALA A 386 5.59 -36.60 26.32
CA ALA A 386 5.47 -37.19 25.00
C ALA A 386 4.28 -36.64 24.21
N ILE A 387 3.13 -36.40 24.86
CA ILE A 387 1.96 -35.78 24.22
C ILE A 387 2.26 -34.31 23.87
N MET A 388 2.95 -33.58 24.74
CA MET A 388 3.27 -32.16 24.54
C MET A 388 4.37 -31.90 23.51
N ALA A 389 5.15 -32.92 23.13
CA ALA A 389 6.30 -32.79 22.22
C ALA A 389 5.94 -32.62 20.73
N HIS A 390 4.66 -32.56 20.35
CA HIS A 390 4.19 -32.46 18.96
C HIS A 390 4.21 -31.05 18.35
#